data_AF-A0A2W4NW36-F1
#
_entry.id   AF-A0A2W4NW36-F1
#
_cell.length_a   1.000
_cell.length_b   1.000
_cell.length_c   1.000
_cell.angle_alpha   90.00
_cell.angle_beta   90.00
_cell.angle_gamma   90.00
#
_symmetry.space_group_name_H-M   'P 1'
#
loop_
_entity.id
_entity.type
_entity.pdbx_description
1 polymer ?
#
loop_
_entity_poly.entity_id
_entity_poly.type
_entity_poly.pdbx_seq_one_letter_code
_entity_poly.pdbx_strand_id
1 'polypeptide(L)'
;ATVPNENLSSDDAVFTARITVPSGMLDKVISGGQKQGQDIVFSGTLKGAEAPSPAVVDGTGTSPAGYLPLSTFGITPISGIGDESAVNFTLGTPFVYGGVSYNRIGVVSNGYAVVGGTNGSADIQFFNQMFPDPARPNNVLAPFWTDLNPAFGGALRAATLTDGVNSWLVLEWDKVVNYGDREPNSFQIWIGLNGYQDITYTYGPVTEGDGGYLTVGAENEYGNRGSTWYFDGVGNPVGAGNELRVEAAAGAPGETHTITFTLKGNKTGNHSGYAYVTSDVFAGTSVTRFDFKVTK
;
A
#
# COMPACT_ATOMS: atom_id res chain seq x y z
N ALA A 1 -5.06 29.38 22.95
CA ALA A 1 -4.08 28.28 23.00
C ALA A 1 -4.45 27.25 21.95
N THR A 2 -3.53 26.38 21.59
CA THR A 2 -3.72 25.34 20.58
C THR A 2 -3.38 23.96 21.14
N VAL A 3 -4.16 22.95 20.78
CA VAL A 3 -3.91 21.55 21.14
C VAL A 3 -4.04 20.71 19.87
N PRO A 4 -2.97 20.04 19.41
CA PRO A 4 -3.07 19.12 18.28
C PRO A 4 -3.84 17.87 18.70
N ASN A 5 -4.68 17.38 17.80
CA ASN A 5 -5.35 16.09 17.90
C ASN A 5 -5.26 15.41 16.54
N GLU A 6 -4.82 14.16 16.49
CA GLU A 6 -4.55 13.42 15.26
C GLU A 6 -5.25 12.07 15.33
N ASN A 7 -5.87 11.67 14.22
CA ASN A 7 -6.39 10.33 14.05
C ASN A 7 -5.35 9.42 13.39
N LEU A 8 -4.95 8.37 14.08
CA LEU A 8 -3.98 7.38 13.59
C LEU A 8 -4.66 6.08 13.11
N SER A 9 -5.98 5.93 13.26
CA SER A 9 -6.72 4.75 12.77
C SER A 9 -7.20 4.93 11.34
N SER A 10 -7.55 3.83 10.69
CA SER A 10 -8.22 3.83 9.38
C SER A 10 -9.69 4.24 9.44
N ASP A 11 -10.31 4.18 10.63
CA ASP A 11 -11.69 4.58 10.85
C ASP A 11 -11.77 6.05 11.26
N ASP A 12 -12.88 6.71 10.89
CA ASP A 12 -13.22 8.03 11.41
C ASP A 12 -13.37 7.97 12.93
N ALA A 13 -12.67 8.87 13.63
CA ALA A 13 -12.60 8.90 15.08
C ALA A 13 -13.51 9.98 15.64
N VAL A 14 -14.51 9.60 16.41
CA VAL A 14 -15.24 10.56 17.25
C VAL A 14 -14.40 10.81 18.49
N PHE A 15 -14.04 12.08 18.73
CA PHE A 15 -13.24 12.45 19.89
C PHE A 15 -13.99 13.40 20.81
N THR A 16 -13.62 13.34 22.08
CA THR A 16 -13.93 14.37 23.08
C THR A 16 -12.63 14.85 23.69
N ALA A 17 -12.38 16.16 23.63
CA ALA A 17 -11.25 16.81 24.27
C ALA A 17 -11.76 17.68 25.42
N ARG A 18 -11.32 17.35 26.64
CA ARG A 18 -11.56 18.13 27.85
C ARG A 18 -10.31 18.93 28.18
N ILE A 19 -10.44 20.24 28.18
CA ILE A 19 -9.36 21.17 28.49
C ILE A 19 -9.56 21.71 29.90
N THR A 20 -8.58 21.42 30.77
CA THR A 20 -8.53 21.90 32.14
C THR A 20 -7.47 22.99 32.26
N VAL A 21 -7.87 24.13 32.83
CA VAL A 21 -6.97 25.23 33.20
C VAL A 21 -6.90 25.37 34.72
N PRO A 22 -5.86 26.02 35.28
CA PRO A 22 -5.73 26.18 36.73
C PRO A 22 -6.95 26.84 37.37
N SER A 23 -7.25 26.46 38.61
CA SER A 23 -8.43 26.95 39.32
C SER A 23 -8.46 28.48 39.44
N GLY A 24 -9.66 29.05 39.27
CA GLY A 24 -9.88 30.49 39.32
C GLY A 24 -9.35 31.26 38.10
N MET A 25 -8.89 30.59 37.04
CA MET A 25 -8.48 31.26 35.79
C MET A 25 -9.59 31.34 34.76
N LEU A 26 -10.51 30.38 34.70
CA LEU A 26 -11.54 30.35 33.66
C LEU A 26 -12.75 31.26 34.00
N ASP A 27 -12.75 32.49 33.51
CA ASP A 27 -13.93 33.38 33.58
C ASP A 27 -14.95 32.97 32.52
N LYS A 28 -14.57 33.13 31.24
CA LYS A 28 -15.43 32.88 30.08
C LYS A 28 -14.64 32.23 28.95
N VAL A 29 -15.30 31.33 28.22
CA VAL A 29 -14.85 30.84 26.92
C VAL A 29 -15.36 31.83 25.86
N ILE A 30 -14.43 32.45 25.13
CA ILE A 30 -14.75 33.46 24.12
C ILE A 30 -15.10 32.78 22.79
N SER A 31 -14.40 31.71 22.44
CA SER A 31 -14.63 30.95 21.20
C SER A 31 -14.01 29.55 21.27
N GLY A 32 -14.47 28.66 20.39
CA GLY A 32 -13.88 27.35 20.12
C GLY A 32 -14.59 26.17 20.78
N GLY A 33 -14.95 26.26 22.07
CA GLY A 33 -15.49 25.13 22.83
C GLY A 33 -16.61 25.51 23.80
N GLN A 34 -17.21 24.49 24.42
CA GLN A 34 -18.30 24.66 25.39
C GLN A 34 -17.74 24.63 26.82
N LYS A 35 -18.11 25.60 27.65
CA LYS A 35 -17.75 25.59 29.08
C LYS A 35 -18.58 24.52 29.79
N GLN A 36 -17.93 23.59 30.47
CA GLN A 36 -18.59 22.59 31.33
C GLN A 36 -17.90 22.58 32.69
N GLY A 37 -18.54 23.20 33.68
CA GLY A 37 -17.91 23.43 34.99
C GLY A 37 -16.67 24.34 34.88
N GLN A 38 -15.51 23.82 35.27
CA GLN A 38 -14.21 24.51 35.15
C GLN A 38 -13.43 24.14 33.89
N ASP A 39 -14.00 23.31 33.02
CA ASP A 39 -13.34 22.82 31.82
C ASP A 39 -13.96 23.41 30.55
N ILE A 40 -13.21 23.29 29.46
CA ILE A 40 -13.70 23.54 28.11
C ILE A 40 -13.76 22.20 27.39
N VAL A 41 -14.90 21.87 26.82
CA VAL A 41 -15.10 20.61 26.10
C VAL A 41 -15.27 20.89 24.61
N PHE A 42 -14.59 20.07 23.82
CA PHE A 42 -14.71 19.99 22.37
C PHE A 42 -15.07 18.57 22.02
N SER A 43 -15.90 18.42 21.00
CA SER A 43 -16.19 17.14 20.39
C SER A 43 -16.23 17.32 18.89
N GLY A 44 -15.80 16.30 18.17
CA GLY A 44 -15.82 16.30 16.71
C GLY A 44 -15.47 14.93 16.17
N THR A 45 -15.38 14.87 14.86
CA THR A 45 -14.92 13.69 14.12
C THR A 45 -13.64 14.07 13.40
N LEU A 46 -12.63 13.20 13.46
CA LEU A 46 -11.42 13.28 12.63
C LEU A 46 -11.47 12.16 11.61
N LYS A 47 -11.23 12.47 10.33
CA LYS A 47 -11.19 11.42 9.31
C LYS A 47 -10.11 10.38 9.59
N GLY A 48 -10.39 9.13 9.28
CA GLY A 48 -9.41 8.04 9.32
C GLY A 48 -8.29 8.23 8.30
N ALA A 49 -7.17 7.55 8.52
CA ALA A 49 -6.12 7.40 7.54
C ALA A 49 -6.63 6.63 6.32
N GLU A 50 -6.32 7.13 5.12
CA GLU A 50 -6.67 6.46 3.87
C GLU A 50 -5.55 5.48 3.50
N ALA A 51 -5.91 4.21 3.27
CA ALA A 51 -4.96 3.21 2.79
C ALA A 51 -4.57 3.48 1.33
N PRO A 52 -3.35 3.10 0.91
CA PRO A 52 -2.97 3.15 -0.50
C PRO A 52 -3.98 2.41 -1.39
N SER A 53 -4.29 2.98 -2.54
CA SER A 53 -5.25 2.40 -3.50
C SER A 53 -4.57 2.14 -4.84
N PRO A 54 -4.01 0.94 -5.04
CA PRO A 54 -3.49 0.51 -6.32
C PRO A 54 -4.58 0.43 -7.39
N ALA A 55 -4.23 0.83 -8.61
CA ALA A 55 -5.06 0.71 -9.80
C ALA A 55 -4.24 0.08 -10.93
N VAL A 56 -4.87 -0.78 -11.73
CA VAL A 56 -4.26 -1.31 -12.96
C VAL A 56 -4.99 -0.72 -14.15
N VAL A 57 -4.24 -0.03 -15.01
CA VAL A 57 -4.77 0.67 -16.19
C VAL A 57 -4.00 0.25 -17.44
N ASP A 58 -4.54 0.58 -18.62
CA ASP A 58 -3.80 0.44 -19.87
C ASP A 58 -2.50 1.25 -19.80
N GLY A 59 -1.38 0.56 -20.00
CA GLY A 59 -0.03 1.11 -19.92
C GLY A 59 0.70 1.07 -21.25
N THR A 60 -0.01 0.89 -22.37
CA THR A 60 0.59 0.81 -23.72
C THR A 60 1.58 1.94 -23.98
N GLY A 61 2.84 1.59 -24.25
CA GLY A 61 3.92 2.54 -24.51
C GLY A 61 4.47 3.26 -23.28
N THR A 62 4.11 2.83 -22.06
CA THR A 62 4.62 3.39 -20.81
C THR A 62 5.71 2.53 -20.16
N SER A 63 5.85 1.26 -20.55
CA SER A 63 6.95 0.44 -20.05
C SER A 63 8.26 0.84 -20.73
N PRO A 64 9.42 0.54 -20.11
CA PRO A 64 10.71 0.92 -20.68
C PRO A 64 11.02 0.28 -22.04
N ALA A 65 10.49 -0.92 -22.32
CA ALA A 65 10.84 -1.68 -23.52
C ALA A 65 9.76 -2.67 -24.02
N GLY A 66 8.57 -2.72 -23.41
CA GLY A 66 7.62 -3.82 -23.58
C GLY A 66 8.18 -5.13 -23.02
N TYR A 67 7.62 -6.27 -23.48
CA TYR A 67 8.14 -7.58 -23.10
C TYR A 67 9.53 -7.80 -23.72
N LEU A 68 10.52 -8.02 -22.86
CA LEU A 68 11.92 -8.11 -23.26
C LEU A 68 12.60 -9.32 -22.60
N PRO A 69 12.73 -10.46 -23.28
CA PRO A 69 13.14 -11.69 -22.63
C PRO A 69 14.51 -11.58 -21.95
N LEU A 70 14.61 -11.79 -20.63
CA LEU A 70 15.89 -11.62 -19.91
C LEU A 70 16.94 -12.66 -20.33
N SER A 71 16.48 -13.80 -20.86
CA SER A 71 17.35 -14.82 -21.47
C SER A 71 18.20 -14.26 -22.63
N THR A 72 17.75 -13.22 -23.34
CA THR A 72 18.54 -12.57 -24.41
C THR A 72 19.76 -11.82 -23.90
N PHE A 73 19.78 -11.48 -22.61
CA PHE A 73 20.92 -10.87 -21.90
C PHE A 73 21.82 -11.91 -21.23
N GLY A 74 21.54 -13.21 -21.42
CA GLY A 74 22.27 -14.29 -20.74
C GLY A 74 21.92 -14.44 -19.26
N ILE A 75 20.83 -13.84 -18.79
CA ILE A 75 20.37 -13.99 -17.41
C ILE A 75 19.92 -15.44 -17.19
N THR A 76 20.56 -16.10 -16.23
CA THR A 76 20.29 -17.50 -15.89
C THR A 76 18.97 -17.63 -15.13
N PRO A 77 18.24 -18.75 -15.27
CA PRO A 77 17.10 -19.07 -14.42
C PRO A 77 17.45 -18.98 -12.93
N ILE A 78 16.48 -18.53 -12.13
CA ILE A 78 16.55 -18.63 -10.68
C ILE A 78 16.48 -20.12 -10.31
N SER A 79 17.47 -20.59 -9.56
CA SER A 79 17.57 -22.01 -9.17
C SER A 79 16.57 -22.37 -8.07
N GLY A 80 16.04 -23.60 -8.11
CA GLY A 80 15.27 -24.17 -7.00
C GLY A 80 13.80 -23.73 -6.92
N ILE A 81 13.28 -23.11 -7.98
CA ILE A 81 11.87 -22.76 -8.10
C ILE A 81 11.13 -23.86 -8.85
N GLY A 82 10.00 -24.30 -8.28
CA GLY A 82 9.06 -25.28 -8.83
C GLY A 82 7.63 -24.95 -8.40
N ASP A 83 6.81 -25.97 -8.19
CA ASP A 83 5.44 -25.84 -7.67
C ASP A 83 5.37 -25.11 -6.33
N GLU A 84 4.35 -24.28 -6.13
CA GLU A 84 4.04 -23.55 -4.88
C GLU A 84 5.29 -23.03 -4.18
N SER A 85 6.16 -22.36 -4.94
CA SER A 85 7.44 -21.89 -4.44
C SER A 85 7.62 -20.40 -4.68
N ALA A 86 8.49 -19.78 -3.87
CA ALA A 86 8.79 -18.37 -3.99
C ALA A 86 10.25 -18.09 -3.66
N VAL A 87 10.77 -17.01 -4.23
CA VAL A 87 12.08 -16.44 -3.90
C VAL A 87 11.92 -15.02 -3.41
N ASN A 88 12.64 -14.64 -2.36
CA ASN A 88 12.67 -13.27 -1.87
C ASN A 88 13.95 -12.58 -2.32
N PHE A 89 13.80 -11.40 -2.93
CA PHE A 89 14.89 -10.49 -3.24
C PHE A 89 14.93 -9.35 -2.24
N THR A 90 16.12 -9.06 -1.72
CA THR A 90 16.39 -7.83 -0.96
C THR A 90 17.27 -6.93 -1.82
N LEU A 91 16.80 -5.71 -2.07
CA LEU A 91 17.41 -4.76 -2.98
C LEU A 91 18.26 -3.74 -2.20
N GLY A 92 19.37 -3.33 -2.79
CA GLY A 92 20.18 -2.23 -2.25
C GLY A 92 19.52 -0.86 -2.43
N THR A 93 18.71 -0.71 -3.47
CA THR A 93 17.94 0.51 -3.76
C THR A 93 16.45 0.19 -3.62
N PRO A 94 15.70 0.96 -2.82
CA PRO A 94 14.27 0.71 -2.65
C PRO A 94 13.45 1.15 -3.88
N PHE A 95 12.29 0.53 -4.03
CA PHE A 95 11.23 0.95 -4.95
C PHE A 95 10.04 1.50 -4.16
N VAL A 96 9.09 2.11 -4.87
CA VAL A 96 7.87 2.66 -4.26
C VAL A 96 6.65 1.91 -4.78
N TYR A 97 5.77 1.52 -3.87
CA TYR A 97 4.45 0.96 -4.17
C TYR A 97 3.42 1.51 -3.19
N GLY A 98 2.32 2.07 -3.69
CA GLY A 98 1.29 2.66 -2.84
C GLY A 98 1.77 3.87 -2.02
N GLY A 99 2.80 4.58 -2.49
CA GLY A 99 3.45 5.67 -1.75
C GLY A 99 4.37 5.21 -0.61
N VAL A 100 4.51 3.90 -0.38
CA VAL A 100 5.41 3.32 0.63
C VAL A 100 6.68 2.81 -0.03
N SER A 101 7.82 3.00 0.63
CA SER A 101 9.13 2.56 0.16
C SER A 101 9.41 1.13 0.62
N TYR A 102 9.74 0.25 -0.32
CA TYR A 102 10.07 -1.16 -0.08
C TYR A 102 11.44 -1.50 -0.65
N ASN A 103 12.18 -2.35 0.04
CA ASN A 103 13.44 -2.91 -0.46
C ASN A 103 13.41 -4.45 -0.54
N ARG A 104 12.25 -5.07 -0.34
CA ARG A 104 12.06 -6.52 -0.40
C ARG A 104 10.87 -6.86 -1.26
N ILE A 105 10.99 -7.91 -2.07
CA ILE A 105 9.90 -8.44 -2.89
C ILE A 105 10.04 -9.95 -3.03
N GLY A 106 8.90 -10.64 -2.97
CA GLY A 106 8.81 -12.10 -3.09
C GLY A 106 8.20 -12.44 -4.43
N VAL A 107 8.87 -13.25 -5.25
CA VAL A 107 8.38 -13.67 -6.56
C VAL A 107 7.90 -15.09 -6.45
N VAL A 108 6.64 -15.33 -6.82
CA VAL A 108 5.96 -16.62 -6.64
C VAL A 108 5.85 -17.35 -7.97
N SER A 109 6.01 -18.68 -7.97
CA SER A 109 5.89 -19.54 -9.16
C SER A 109 4.62 -19.26 -9.96
N ASN A 110 3.51 -19.07 -9.23
CA ASN A 110 2.14 -18.85 -9.70
C ASN A 110 1.86 -17.45 -10.31
N GLY A 111 2.88 -16.78 -10.85
CA GLY A 111 2.70 -15.62 -11.73
C GLY A 111 2.39 -14.28 -11.05
N TYR A 112 2.73 -14.15 -9.77
CA TYR A 112 2.58 -12.90 -9.01
C TYR A 112 3.78 -12.62 -8.10
N ALA A 113 3.85 -11.40 -7.59
CA ALA A 113 4.83 -10.97 -6.61
C ALA A 113 4.17 -10.36 -5.37
N VAL A 114 4.76 -10.59 -4.20
CA VAL A 114 4.35 -10.03 -2.90
C VAL A 114 5.34 -8.94 -2.52
N VAL A 115 4.89 -7.69 -2.52
CA VAL A 115 5.68 -6.53 -2.10
C VAL A 115 5.94 -6.61 -0.60
N GLY A 116 7.19 -6.42 -0.17
CA GLY A 116 7.66 -6.72 1.18
C GLY A 116 8.12 -8.16 1.39
N GLY A 117 7.86 -9.05 0.42
CA GLY A 117 8.30 -10.44 0.41
C GLY A 117 7.32 -11.43 1.04
N THR A 118 7.48 -12.70 0.67
CA THR A 118 6.72 -13.81 1.25
C THR A 118 7.31 -14.21 2.61
N ASN A 119 6.44 -14.61 3.55
CA ASN A 119 6.81 -15.01 4.92
C ASN A 119 6.33 -16.42 5.30
N GLY A 120 5.61 -17.09 4.42
CA GLY A 120 5.17 -18.48 4.61
C GLY A 120 4.26 -18.95 3.49
N SER A 121 3.76 -20.18 3.59
CA SER A 121 2.88 -20.80 2.58
C SER A 121 1.59 -20.03 2.34
N ALA A 122 1.08 -19.29 3.33
CA ALA A 122 -0.09 -18.42 3.14
C ALA A 122 0.16 -17.25 2.17
N ASP A 123 1.42 -16.96 1.79
CA ASP A 123 1.75 -16.00 0.74
C ASP A 123 1.97 -16.65 -0.63
N ILE A 124 1.87 -17.99 -0.71
CA ILE A 124 2.19 -18.81 -1.88
C ILE A 124 0.96 -19.65 -2.23
N GLN A 125 0.14 -19.15 -3.15
CA GLN A 125 -1.18 -19.69 -3.44
C GLN A 125 -1.34 -19.86 -4.96
N PHE A 126 -1.87 -21.00 -5.38
CA PHE A 126 -2.21 -21.28 -6.78
C PHE A 126 -3.64 -20.83 -7.12
N PHE A 127 -4.55 -20.87 -6.14
CA PHE A 127 -5.86 -20.25 -6.25
C PHE A 127 -5.74 -18.74 -6.28
N ASN A 128 -6.13 -18.16 -7.41
CA ASN A 128 -6.13 -16.72 -7.64
C ASN A 128 -7.32 -16.03 -6.96
N GLN A 129 -7.22 -14.71 -6.78
CA GLN A 129 -8.19 -13.91 -6.02
C GLN A 129 -8.69 -12.72 -6.85
N MET A 130 -9.93 -12.30 -6.61
CA MET A 130 -10.43 -11.04 -7.14
C MET A 130 -10.06 -9.92 -6.16
N PHE A 131 -9.35 -8.90 -6.62
CA PHE A 131 -8.98 -7.78 -5.76
C PHE A 131 -10.10 -6.72 -5.63
N PRO A 132 -10.30 -6.17 -4.43
CA PRO A 132 -9.57 -6.48 -3.19
C PRO A 132 -10.11 -7.73 -2.45
N ASP A 133 -9.22 -8.46 -1.79
CA ASP A 133 -9.47 -9.63 -0.93
C ASP A 133 -8.60 -9.54 0.36
N PRO A 134 -9.19 -9.57 1.57
CA PRO A 134 -8.42 -9.55 2.81
C PRO A 134 -7.66 -10.86 3.12
N ALA A 135 -7.95 -11.95 2.40
CA ALA A 135 -7.25 -13.22 2.57
C ALA A 135 -5.86 -13.17 1.92
N ARG A 136 -4.85 -13.69 2.63
CA ARG A 136 -3.46 -13.67 2.13
C ARG A 136 -3.29 -14.50 0.84
N PRO A 137 -2.38 -14.10 -0.07
CA PRO A 137 -1.42 -12.99 0.02
C PRO A 137 -2.03 -11.59 -0.15
N ASN A 138 -1.49 -10.60 0.57
CA ASN A 138 -1.79 -9.18 0.37
C ASN A 138 -0.52 -8.44 -0.10
N ASN A 139 -0.65 -7.16 -0.48
CA ASN A 139 0.43 -6.35 -1.07
C ASN A 139 0.92 -6.93 -2.41
N VAL A 140 -0.03 -7.38 -3.23
CA VAL A 140 0.23 -8.22 -4.41
C VAL A 140 0.36 -7.37 -5.68
N LEU A 141 1.33 -7.74 -6.51
CA LEU A 141 1.41 -7.40 -7.93
C LEU A 141 1.17 -8.68 -8.73
N ALA A 142 0.01 -8.81 -9.36
CA ALA A 142 -0.38 -10.00 -10.12
C ALA A 142 -0.48 -9.68 -11.62
N PRO A 143 0.62 -9.75 -12.39
CA PRO A 143 0.53 -9.62 -13.83
C PRO A 143 -0.20 -10.80 -14.47
N PHE A 144 -0.11 -12.00 -13.89
CA PHE A 144 -0.71 -13.21 -14.46
C PHE A 144 -0.83 -14.30 -13.39
N TRP A 145 -1.64 -14.08 -12.35
CA TRP A 145 -1.77 -15.04 -11.25
C TRP A 145 -2.69 -16.19 -11.63
N THR A 146 -2.09 -17.37 -11.78
CA THR A 146 -2.74 -18.66 -12.05
C THR A 146 -1.86 -19.80 -11.53
N ASP A 147 -2.31 -21.05 -11.64
CA ASP A 147 -1.55 -22.24 -11.23
C ASP A 147 -0.43 -22.57 -12.25
N LEU A 148 0.82 -22.25 -11.88
CA LEU A 148 1.99 -22.37 -12.75
C LEU A 148 3.11 -23.18 -12.09
N ASN A 149 3.74 -24.07 -12.87
CA ASN A 149 4.85 -24.89 -12.38
C ASN A 149 6.11 -24.77 -13.25
N PRO A 150 7.09 -23.96 -12.82
CA PRO A 150 8.39 -23.80 -13.50
C PRO A 150 9.22 -25.10 -13.60
N ALA A 151 8.95 -26.11 -12.77
CA ALA A 151 9.63 -27.40 -12.85
C ALA A 151 9.12 -28.26 -14.02
N PHE A 152 7.94 -27.97 -14.56
CA PHE A 152 7.41 -28.62 -15.76
C PHE A 152 7.87 -27.95 -17.06
N GLY A 153 8.20 -26.66 -17.02
CA GLY A 153 8.67 -25.92 -18.18
C GLY A 153 8.81 -24.42 -17.92
N GLY A 154 9.68 -23.79 -18.70
CA GLY A 154 10.01 -22.37 -18.56
C GLY A 154 11.02 -22.07 -17.47
N ALA A 155 11.10 -20.80 -17.09
CA ALA A 155 11.97 -20.35 -16.01
C ALA A 155 11.54 -18.99 -15.45
N LEU A 156 11.74 -18.81 -14.15
CA LEU A 156 11.73 -17.49 -13.54
C LEU A 156 13.12 -16.86 -13.65
N ARG A 157 13.16 -15.56 -13.97
CA ARG A 157 14.39 -14.75 -14.03
C ARG A 157 14.18 -13.42 -13.34
N ALA A 158 15.27 -12.85 -12.84
CA ALA A 158 15.26 -11.50 -12.29
C ALA A 158 16.59 -10.81 -12.64
N ALA A 159 16.51 -9.54 -13.03
CA ALA A 159 17.68 -8.71 -13.29
C ALA A 159 17.38 -7.24 -13.05
N THR A 160 18.42 -6.44 -12.81
CA THR A 160 18.31 -4.99 -12.88
C THR A 160 18.77 -4.53 -14.26
N LEU A 161 17.89 -3.87 -15.00
CA LEU A 161 18.19 -3.25 -16.30
C LEU A 161 18.25 -1.73 -16.15
N THR A 162 18.99 -1.07 -17.05
CA THR A 162 19.13 0.39 -17.07
C THR A 162 19.22 0.89 -18.50
N ASP A 163 18.67 2.09 -18.73
CA ASP A 163 18.84 2.87 -19.97
C ASP A 163 20.02 3.86 -19.87
N GLY A 164 20.78 3.81 -18.78
CA GLY A 164 21.86 4.75 -18.46
C GLY A 164 21.43 5.96 -17.62
N VAL A 165 20.12 6.14 -17.37
CA VAL A 165 19.56 7.21 -16.54
C VAL A 165 18.76 6.63 -15.37
N ASN A 166 17.83 5.75 -15.69
CA ASN A 166 16.93 5.07 -14.76
C ASN A 166 17.32 3.59 -14.65
N SER A 167 16.93 2.97 -13.54
CA SER A 167 17.13 1.53 -13.31
C SER A 167 15.80 0.87 -12.97
N TRP A 168 15.63 -0.37 -13.42
CA TRP A 168 14.44 -1.18 -13.17
C TRP A 168 14.84 -2.57 -12.70
N LEU A 169 14.23 -3.04 -11.62
CA LEU A 169 14.14 -4.47 -11.35
C LEU A 169 13.11 -5.07 -12.32
N VAL A 170 13.52 -6.06 -13.11
CA VAL A 170 12.64 -6.83 -13.98
C VAL A 170 12.50 -8.22 -13.40
N LEU A 171 11.26 -8.61 -13.12
CA LEU A 171 10.87 -9.95 -12.69
C LEU A 171 10.16 -10.63 -13.87
N GLU A 172 10.63 -11.80 -14.26
CA GLU A 172 10.16 -12.47 -15.47
C GLU A 172 9.73 -13.91 -15.18
N TRP A 173 8.59 -14.28 -15.75
CA TRP A 173 8.18 -15.66 -16.01
C TRP A 173 8.31 -15.87 -17.51
N ASP A 174 9.31 -16.62 -17.96
CA ASP A 174 9.58 -16.89 -19.38
C ASP A 174 9.19 -18.32 -19.70
N LYS A 175 8.09 -18.45 -20.46
CA LYS A 175 7.47 -19.72 -20.87
C LYS A 175 7.15 -20.65 -19.70
N VAL A 176 6.85 -20.09 -18.53
CA VAL A 176 6.44 -20.89 -17.36
C VAL A 176 5.09 -21.50 -17.68
N VAL A 177 5.00 -22.82 -17.53
CA VAL A 177 3.84 -23.56 -17.99
C VAL A 177 2.76 -23.67 -16.91
N ASN A 178 1.51 -23.72 -17.34
CA ASN A 178 0.38 -24.09 -16.49
C ASN A 178 0.61 -25.45 -15.82
N TYR A 179 0.13 -25.61 -14.59
CA TYR A 179 0.21 -26.88 -13.89
C TYR A 179 -0.63 -27.97 -14.58
N GLY A 180 -1.83 -27.66 -15.08
CA GLY A 180 -2.81 -28.62 -15.59
C GLY A 180 -2.64 -29.05 -17.05
N ASP A 181 -2.27 -28.16 -17.97
CA ASP A 181 -2.17 -28.47 -19.41
C ASP A 181 -0.79 -28.23 -20.03
N ARG A 182 0.10 -27.57 -19.29
CA ARG A 182 1.50 -27.30 -19.64
C ARG A 182 1.65 -26.30 -20.79
N GLU A 183 0.61 -25.54 -21.10
CA GLU A 183 0.71 -24.43 -22.04
C GLU A 183 1.59 -23.31 -21.44
N PRO A 184 2.51 -22.70 -22.23
CA PRO A 184 3.52 -21.78 -21.72
C PRO A 184 3.05 -20.31 -21.64
N ASN A 185 3.46 -19.61 -20.58
CA ASN A 185 3.16 -18.20 -20.35
C ASN A 185 4.41 -17.36 -20.18
N SER A 186 4.44 -16.18 -20.81
CA SER A 186 5.57 -15.26 -20.84
C SER A 186 5.15 -13.84 -20.49
N PHE A 187 5.59 -13.33 -19.34
CA PHE A 187 5.22 -12.00 -18.85
C PHE A 187 6.23 -11.47 -17.82
N GLN A 188 6.19 -10.17 -17.57
CA GLN A 188 7.14 -9.48 -16.70
C GLN A 188 6.49 -8.41 -15.83
N ILE A 189 7.12 -8.14 -14.68
CA ILE A 189 6.92 -6.93 -13.89
C ILE A 189 8.20 -6.10 -14.00
N TRP A 190 8.07 -4.86 -14.44
CA TRP A 190 9.14 -3.86 -14.39
C TRP A 190 8.88 -2.94 -13.22
N ILE A 191 9.88 -2.74 -12.35
CA ILE A 191 9.78 -1.94 -11.14
C ILE A 191 10.95 -0.94 -11.11
N GLY A 192 10.66 0.34 -11.28
CA GLY A 192 11.65 1.40 -11.25
C GLY A 192 12.24 1.59 -9.86
N LEU A 193 13.56 1.77 -9.82
CA LEU A 193 14.37 1.96 -8.61
C LEU A 193 14.77 3.43 -8.46
N ASN A 194 13.92 4.35 -8.94
CA ASN A 194 14.26 5.76 -9.19
C ASN A 194 13.65 6.73 -8.16
N GLY A 195 13.16 6.21 -7.03
CA GLY A 195 12.62 7.00 -5.91
C GLY A 195 11.14 7.40 -6.03
N TYR A 196 10.45 7.00 -7.10
CA TYR A 196 9.01 7.15 -7.28
C TYR A 196 8.40 5.84 -7.80
N GLN A 197 7.08 5.71 -7.72
CA GLN A 197 6.41 4.50 -8.18
C GLN A 197 6.46 4.43 -9.71
N ASP A 198 7.05 3.34 -10.21
CA ASP A 198 7.19 3.09 -11.63
C ASP A 198 7.04 1.59 -11.88
N ILE A 199 5.81 1.13 -12.06
CA ILE A 199 5.50 -0.30 -12.15
C ILE A 199 4.66 -0.57 -13.40
N THR A 200 5.14 -1.45 -14.28
CA THR A 200 4.41 -1.89 -15.47
C THR A 200 4.45 -3.40 -15.60
N TYR A 201 3.34 -3.97 -16.08
CA TYR A 201 3.28 -5.35 -16.55
C TYR A 201 3.45 -5.37 -18.07
N THR A 202 4.23 -6.31 -18.58
CA THR A 202 4.44 -6.47 -20.03
C THR A 202 4.32 -7.94 -20.41
N TYR A 203 3.74 -8.21 -21.57
CA TYR A 203 3.32 -9.56 -21.95
C TYR A 203 3.95 -10.03 -23.26
N GLY A 204 4.58 -11.20 -23.20
CA GLY A 204 4.82 -12.04 -24.36
C GLY A 204 3.61 -12.94 -24.61
N PRO A 205 3.78 -14.09 -25.29
CA PRO A 205 2.70 -15.06 -25.43
C PRO A 205 2.23 -15.59 -24.06
N VAL A 206 0.92 -15.56 -23.84
CA VAL A 206 0.23 -16.06 -22.64
C VAL A 206 -1.07 -16.76 -23.05
N THR A 207 -1.55 -17.65 -22.18
CA THR A 207 -2.82 -18.38 -22.31
C THR A 207 -3.93 -17.67 -21.52
N GLU A 208 -5.07 -18.34 -21.33
CA GLU A 208 -6.15 -17.88 -20.45
C GLU A 208 -5.92 -18.24 -18.96
N GLY A 209 -4.72 -18.71 -18.60
CA GLY A 209 -4.42 -19.31 -17.30
C GLY A 209 -4.78 -20.80 -17.22
N ASP A 210 -4.35 -21.49 -16.16
CA ASP A 210 -4.64 -22.91 -15.96
C ASP A 210 -6.14 -23.11 -15.68
N GLY A 211 -6.78 -23.94 -16.51
CA GLY A 211 -8.23 -24.15 -16.43
C GLY A 211 -9.10 -22.91 -16.69
N GLY A 212 -8.51 -21.82 -17.20
CA GLY A 212 -9.20 -20.53 -17.38
C GLY A 212 -9.31 -19.69 -16.10
N TYR A 213 -8.61 -20.07 -15.03
CA TYR A 213 -8.53 -19.32 -13.79
C TYR A 213 -7.32 -18.38 -13.83
N LEU A 214 -7.56 -17.08 -13.78
CA LEU A 214 -6.52 -16.08 -13.94
C LEU A 214 -6.91 -14.76 -13.29
N THR A 215 -5.98 -14.17 -12.55
CA THR A 215 -6.06 -12.79 -12.08
C THR A 215 -4.99 -11.92 -12.69
N VAL A 216 -5.40 -10.77 -13.21
CA VAL A 216 -4.53 -9.65 -13.53
C VAL A 216 -4.95 -8.47 -12.66
N GLY A 217 -4.05 -7.97 -11.82
CA GLY A 217 -4.40 -6.93 -10.86
C GLY A 217 -3.27 -6.49 -9.93
N ALA A 218 -3.64 -5.66 -8.96
CA ALA A 218 -2.75 -5.19 -7.90
C ALA A 218 -3.55 -4.86 -6.64
N GLU A 219 -2.96 -5.08 -5.47
CA GLU A 219 -3.61 -4.88 -4.17
C GLU A 219 -2.64 -4.33 -3.12
N ASN A 220 -3.16 -3.55 -2.16
CA ASN A 220 -2.40 -3.02 -1.04
C ASN A 220 -2.12 -4.06 0.06
N GLU A 221 -1.31 -3.67 1.05
CA GLU A 221 -0.91 -4.54 2.16
C GLU A 221 -2.07 -5.01 3.07
N TYR A 222 -3.19 -4.29 3.06
CA TYR A 222 -4.32 -4.55 3.95
C TYR A 222 -5.37 -5.47 3.33
N GLY A 223 -5.29 -5.76 2.03
CA GLY A 223 -6.30 -6.54 1.32
C GLY A 223 -7.65 -5.83 1.19
N ASN A 224 -7.67 -4.49 1.29
CA ASN A 224 -8.90 -3.69 1.37
C ASN A 224 -9.04 -2.64 0.27
N ARG A 225 -7.98 -2.44 -0.53
CA ARG A 225 -7.97 -1.60 -1.73
C ARG A 225 -7.07 -2.26 -2.77
N GLY A 226 -7.56 -2.30 -3.99
CA GLY A 226 -6.87 -2.86 -5.13
C GLY A 226 -7.72 -2.72 -6.38
N SER A 227 -7.20 -3.23 -7.47
CA SER A 227 -7.85 -3.19 -8.77
C SER A 227 -7.63 -4.50 -9.50
N THR A 228 -8.73 -4.99 -10.07
CA THR A 228 -8.76 -6.19 -10.91
C THR A 228 -8.98 -5.74 -12.35
N TRP A 229 -7.99 -6.00 -13.21
CA TRP A 229 -8.07 -5.79 -14.65
C TRP A 229 -8.79 -6.95 -15.35
N TYR A 230 -8.50 -8.17 -14.89
CA TYR A 230 -9.10 -9.41 -15.37
C TYR A 230 -9.22 -10.43 -14.23
N PHE A 231 -10.35 -11.13 -14.17
CA PHE A 231 -10.58 -12.24 -13.24
C PHE A 231 -11.49 -13.29 -13.88
N ASP A 232 -10.98 -14.50 -14.05
CA ASP A 232 -11.74 -15.71 -14.43
C ASP A 232 -12.77 -15.49 -15.55
N GLY A 233 -12.32 -14.97 -16.70
CA GLY A 233 -13.18 -14.70 -17.86
C GLY A 233 -13.85 -13.32 -17.88
N VAL A 234 -13.72 -12.51 -16.83
CA VAL A 234 -14.34 -11.18 -16.72
C VAL A 234 -13.27 -10.08 -16.74
N GLY A 235 -13.49 -9.05 -17.57
CA GLY A 235 -12.56 -7.94 -17.74
C GLY A 235 -11.87 -7.97 -19.11
N ASN A 236 -10.68 -7.40 -19.20
CA ASN A 236 -9.94 -7.35 -20.47
C ASN A 236 -8.82 -8.40 -20.45
N PRO A 237 -8.85 -9.43 -21.31
CA PRO A 237 -7.76 -10.41 -21.35
C PRO A 237 -6.45 -9.75 -21.75
N VAL A 238 -5.34 -10.33 -21.29
CA VAL A 238 -3.98 -9.94 -21.66
C VAL A 238 -3.41 -10.93 -22.67
N GLY A 239 -2.52 -10.44 -23.53
CA GLY A 239 -1.90 -11.19 -24.61
C GLY A 239 -0.60 -10.53 -25.06
N ALA A 240 0.08 -11.16 -26.01
CA ALA A 240 1.38 -10.70 -26.49
C ALA A 240 1.32 -9.25 -26.99
N GLY A 241 2.23 -8.41 -26.47
CA GLY A 241 2.32 -6.99 -26.80
C GLY A 241 1.44 -6.08 -25.95
N ASN A 242 0.58 -6.62 -25.07
CA ASN A 242 -0.08 -5.78 -24.08
C ASN A 242 0.91 -5.24 -23.06
N GLU A 243 0.61 -4.06 -22.54
CA GLU A 243 1.31 -3.43 -21.43
C GLU A 243 0.27 -2.82 -20.48
N LEU A 244 0.42 -3.05 -19.19
CA LEU A 244 -0.43 -2.45 -18.16
C LEU A 244 0.43 -1.64 -17.21
N ARG A 245 -0.15 -0.57 -16.67
CA ARG A 245 0.50 0.30 -15.68
C ARG A 245 -0.16 0.08 -14.32
N VAL A 246 0.68 -0.10 -13.29
CA VAL A 246 0.20 -0.06 -11.90
C VAL A 246 0.38 1.35 -11.38
N GLU A 247 -0.74 2.03 -11.22
CA GLU A 247 -0.83 3.31 -10.54
C GLU A 247 -1.21 3.07 -9.08
N ALA A 248 -0.93 4.05 -8.22
CA ALA A 248 -1.48 4.03 -6.88
C ALA A 248 -1.67 5.46 -6.39
N ALA A 249 -2.86 5.74 -5.86
CA ALA A 249 -3.00 6.85 -4.94
C ALA A 249 -2.27 6.48 -3.66
N ALA A 250 -1.29 7.30 -3.25
CA ALA A 250 -0.67 7.15 -1.95
C ALA A 250 -1.74 7.25 -0.86
N GLY A 251 -1.57 6.50 0.22
CA GLY A 251 -2.40 6.68 1.39
C GLY A 251 -2.27 8.10 1.96
N ALA A 252 -3.28 8.56 2.70
CA ALA A 252 -3.24 9.81 3.43
C ALA A 252 -3.22 9.53 4.93
N PRO A 253 -2.43 10.27 5.74
CA PRO A 253 -2.55 10.18 7.19
C PRO A 253 -3.96 10.60 7.60
N GLY A 254 -4.42 10.11 8.75
CA GLY A 254 -5.70 10.54 9.30
C GLY A 254 -5.67 12.03 9.65
N GLU A 255 -6.85 12.61 9.80
CA GLU A 255 -6.98 14.05 9.96
C GLU A 255 -6.28 14.53 11.24
N THR A 256 -5.48 15.59 11.11
CA THR A 256 -4.99 16.35 12.24
C THR A 256 -5.79 17.63 12.39
N HIS A 257 -6.40 17.84 13.56
CA HIS A 257 -7.10 19.06 13.90
C HIS A 257 -6.41 19.78 15.06
N THR A 258 -6.21 21.09 14.92
CA THR A 258 -5.71 21.94 16.01
C THR A 258 -6.87 22.64 16.69
N ILE A 259 -7.19 22.22 17.91
CA ILE A 259 -8.23 22.85 18.72
C ILE A 259 -7.75 24.24 19.13
N THR A 260 -8.41 25.29 18.63
CA THR A 260 -8.10 26.68 18.95
C THR A 260 -9.20 27.28 19.80
N PHE A 261 -8.81 27.92 20.91
CA PHE A 261 -9.75 28.57 21.81
C PHE A 261 -9.15 29.78 22.50
N THR A 262 -10.05 30.70 22.84
CA THR A 262 -9.74 31.94 23.54
C THR A 262 -10.47 31.94 24.87
N LEU A 263 -9.72 32.18 25.94
CA LEU A 263 -10.23 32.27 27.30
C LEU A 263 -10.04 33.67 27.84
N LYS A 264 -10.97 34.10 28.70
CA LYS A 264 -10.73 35.24 29.58
C LYS A 264 -10.19 34.73 30.92
N GLY A 265 -8.97 35.15 31.23
CA GLY A 265 -8.25 34.83 32.46
C GLY A 265 -8.47 35.87 33.56
N ASN A 266 -8.66 35.45 34.81
CA ASN A 266 -8.75 36.37 35.95
C ASN A 266 -7.39 36.70 36.61
N LYS A 267 -6.32 36.01 36.20
CA LYS A 267 -4.96 36.18 36.73
C LYS A 267 -3.97 36.36 35.59
N THR A 268 -3.35 37.54 35.50
CA THR A 268 -2.31 37.83 34.51
C THR A 268 -1.05 37.00 34.76
N GLY A 269 -0.30 36.71 33.70
CA GLY A 269 0.93 35.92 33.77
C GLY A 269 0.96 34.76 32.78
N ASN A 270 2.03 33.96 32.86
CA ASN A 270 2.21 32.73 32.09
C ASN A 270 1.68 31.55 32.91
N HIS A 271 0.89 30.70 32.28
CA HIS A 271 0.22 29.57 32.92
C HIS A 271 0.26 28.35 31.99
N SER A 272 -0.04 27.19 32.56
CA SER A 272 -0.16 25.93 31.81
C SER A 272 -1.51 25.29 32.05
N GLY A 273 -2.03 24.63 31.03
CA GLY A 273 -3.22 23.79 31.11
C GLY A 273 -2.93 22.40 30.57
N TYR A 274 -3.93 21.53 30.69
CA TYR A 274 -3.90 20.17 30.17
C TYR A 274 -5.12 19.92 29.31
N ALA A 275 -4.91 19.26 28.18
CA ALA A 275 -5.97 18.72 27.36
C ALA A 275 -5.97 17.20 27.52
N TYR A 276 -7.15 16.65 27.80
CA TYR A 276 -7.42 15.23 27.95
C TYR A 276 -8.30 14.81 26.79
N VAL A 277 -7.79 13.96 25.90
CA VAL A 277 -8.51 13.52 24.69
C VAL A 277 -8.84 12.04 24.81
N THR A 278 -10.11 11.71 24.58
CA THR A 278 -10.62 10.34 24.47
C THR A 278 -11.28 10.16 23.10
N SER A 279 -11.26 8.94 22.57
CA SER A 279 -11.93 8.59 21.32
C SER A 279 -12.54 7.18 21.37
N ASP A 280 -13.45 6.88 20.45
CA ASP A 280 -14.04 5.56 20.24
C ASP A 280 -13.08 4.57 19.57
N VAL A 281 -12.07 5.04 18.84
CA VAL A 281 -11.10 4.19 18.11
C VAL A 281 -9.83 3.85 18.90
N PHE A 282 -9.64 4.40 20.11
CA PHE A 282 -8.53 4.02 20.99
C PHE A 282 -8.92 3.99 22.47
N ALA A 283 -8.34 3.05 23.20
CA ALA A 283 -8.57 2.93 24.65
C ALA A 283 -7.66 3.89 25.43
N GLY A 284 -8.23 4.60 26.40
CA GLY A 284 -7.50 5.48 27.32
C GLY A 284 -7.65 6.97 27.00
N THR A 285 -6.80 7.77 27.64
CA THR A 285 -6.84 9.24 27.53
C THR A 285 -5.47 9.75 27.12
N SER A 286 -5.39 10.40 25.97
CA SER A 286 -4.19 11.16 25.57
C SER A 286 -4.14 12.48 26.34
N VAL A 287 -2.98 12.84 26.88
CA VAL A 287 -2.81 14.04 27.71
C VAL A 287 -1.73 14.95 27.13
N THR A 288 -2.10 16.18 26.79
CA THR A 288 -1.18 17.18 26.25
C THR A 288 -1.15 18.40 27.16
N ARG A 289 0.04 18.78 27.63
CA ARG A 289 0.27 20.05 28.34
C ARG A 289 0.45 21.17 27.31
N PHE A 290 -0.19 22.31 27.55
CA PHE A 290 0.02 23.51 26.75
C PHE A 290 0.25 24.72 27.65
N ASP A 291 1.04 25.68 27.16
CA ASP A 291 1.31 26.93 27.85
C ASP A 291 0.51 28.08 27.22
N PHE A 292 0.09 29.04 28.04
CA PHE A 292 -0.65 30.21 27.59
C PHE A 292 -0.35 31.44 28.47
N LYS A 293 -0.54 32.63 27.90
CA LYS A 293 -0.33 33.91 28.58
C LYS A 293 -1.66 34.64 28.74
N VAL A 294 -1.94 35.13 29.94
CA VAL A 294 -3.06 36.02 30.24
C VAL A 294 -2.54 37.44 30.32
N THR A 295 -3.01 38.29 29.41
CA THR A 295 -2.74 39.74 29.38
C THR A 295 -3.89 40.53 30.01
N LYS A 296 -3.61 41.78 30.41
CA LYS A 296 -4.66 42.73 30.83
C LYS A 296 -5.56 43.11 29.67
#